data_AF-A0A812VY06-F1
#
_entry.id   AF-A0A812VY06-F1
#
_cell.length_a   1.000
_cell.length_b   1.000
_cell.length_c   1.000
_cell.angle_alpha   90.00
_cell.angle_beta   90.00
_cell.angle_gamma   90.00
#
_symmetry.space_group_name_H-M   'P 1'
#
loop_
_entity.id
_entity.type
_entity.pdbx_description
1 polymer ?
#
loop_
_entity_poly.entity_id
_entity_poly.type
_entity_poly.pdbx_seq_one_letter_code
_entity_poly.pdbx_strand_id
1 'polypeptide(L)'
;MVLASELGKSMQLNSTDMTFYMGLPAFLILLVPSFTLSHPSWPGQPSMTDFEVHCKVYDLAPGVLGLGLLLGVFASAYNVTQYSMVQSLSATYTTFAGNFNKATAIVISLAVGLEELPAGVWGFVMLLATLGNIGSFTAYSMLQLKK
;
A
#
# COMPACT_ATOMS: atom_id res chain seq x y z
N MET A 1 8.14 8.92 -4.20
CA MET A 1 7.93 10.10 -3.34
C MET A 1 8.66 11.33 -3.87
N VAL A 2 9.97 11.27 -4.15
CA VAL A 2 10.74 12.42 -4.68
C VAL A 2 10.15 12.94 -6.00
N LEU A 3 9.84 12.05 -6.96
CA LEU A 3 9.20 12.45 -8.22
C LEU A 3 7.86 13.18 -8.01
N ALA A 4 7.02 12.69 -7.09
CA ALA A 4 5.74 13.32 -6.77
C ALA A 4 5.91 14.68 -6.05
N SER A 5 6.94 14.83 -5.21
CA SER A 5 7.29 16.11 -4.60
C SER A 5 7.74 17.13 -5.65
N GLU A 6 8.57 16.71 -6.61
CA GLU A 6 9.03 17.58 -7.70
C GLU A 6 7.90 17.94 -8.67
N LEU A 7 7.03 17.00 -9.04
CA LEU A 7 5.83 17.25 -9.84
C LEU A 7 4.86 18.20 -9.13
N GLY A 8 4.61 17.99 -7.82
CA GLY A 8 3.75 18.85 -7.04
C GLY A 8 4.28 20.29 -6.90
N LYS A 9 5.60 20.47 -6.80
CA LYS A 9 6.23 21.80 -6.71
C LYS A 9 6.35 22.51 -8.06
N SER A 10 6.72 21.79 -9.12
CA SER A 10 6.97 22.36 -10.45
C SER A 10 5.68 22.62 -11.24
N MET A 11 4.67 21.76 -11.11
CA MET A 11 3.42 21.87 -11.86
C MET A 11 2.23 22.40 -11.03
N GLN A 12 2.46 22.73 -9.75
CA GLN A 12 1.43 23.22 -8.80
C GLN A 12 0.16 22.35 -8.75
N LEU A 13 0.30 21.04 -8.97
CA LEU A 13 -0.83 20.13 -8.97
C LEU A 13 -1.35 19.94 -7.54
N ASN A 14 -2.67 19.96 -7.36
CA ASN A 14 -3.28 19.64 -6.09
C ASN A 14 -3.12 18.14 -5.79
N SER A 15 -3.22 17.73 -4.53
CA SER A 15 -3.04 16.32 -4.11
C SER A 15 -4.04 15.38 -4.80
N THR A 16 -5.25 15.87 -5.07
CA THR A 16 -6.28 15.16 -5.82
C THR A 16 -5.87 14.94 -7.27
N ASP A 17 -5.42 15.99 -7.94
CA ASP A 17 -5.01 15.94 -9.34
C ASP A 17 -3.82 14.99 -9.52
N MET A 18 -2.83 15.06 -8.63
CA MET A 18 -1.71 14.12 -8.62
C MET A 18 -2.15 12.67 -8.45
N THR A 19 -3.16 12.41 -7.61
CA THR A 19 -3.66 11.04 -7.40
C THR A 19 -4.20 10.45 -8.70
N PHE A 20 -5.01 11.22 -9.45
CA PHE A 20 -5.58 10.74 -10.71
C PHE A 20 -4.55 10.75 -11.85
N TYR A 21 -3.72 11.78 -11.97
CA TYR A 21 -2.69 11.86 -13.01
C TYR A 21 -1.60 10.79 -12.89
N MET A 22 -1.33 10.31 -11.68
CA MET A 22 -0.41 9.18 -11.48
C MET A 22 -1.15 7.83 -11.55
N GLY A 23 -2.40 7.76 -11.10
CA GLY A 23 -3.19 6.54 -11.09
C GLY A 23 -3.61 6.06 -12.48
N LEU A 24 -3.98 6.97 -13.38
CA LEU A 24 -4.52 6.63 -14.69
C LEU A 24 -3.45 6.01 -15.63
N PRO A 25 -2.22 6.55 -15.73
CA PRO A 25 -1.14 5.89 -16.45
C PRO A 25 -0.76 4.55 -15.82
N ALA A 26 -0.74 4.45 -14.48
CA ALA A 26 -0.45 3.19 -13.80
C ALA A 26 -1.49 2.12 -14.14
N PHE A 27 -2.78 2.47 -14.15
CA PHE A 27 -3.85 1.57 -14.58
C PHE A 27 -3.63 1.07 -16.02
N LEU A 28 -3.34 1.97 -16.96
CA LEU A 28 -3.10 1.60 -18.36
C LEU A 28 -1.89 0.67 -18.52
N ILE A 29 -0.81 0.93 -17.79
CA ILE A 29 0.39 0.09 -17.81
C ILE A 29 0.11 -1.28 -17.21
N LEU A 30 -0.65 -1.35 -16.12
CA LEU A 30 -1.01 -2.59 -15.43
C LEU A 30 -2.04 -3.42 -16.20
N LEU A 31 -2.81 -2.80 -17.09
CA LEU A 31 -3.78 -3.50 -17.92
C LEU A 31 -3.09 -4.62 -18.74
N VAL A 32 -1.94 -4.33 -19.37
CA VAL A 32 -1.21 -5.32 -20.18
C VAL A 32 -0.81 -6.58 -19.39
N PRO A 33 -0.06 -6.51 -18.27
CA PRO A 33 0.28 -7.69 -17.47
C PRO A 33 -0.95 -8.39 -16.91
N SER A 34 -2.02 -7.67 -16.57
CA SER A 34 -3.25 -8.30 -16.04
C SER A 34 -3.94 -9.27 -17.01
N PHE A 35 -3.72 -9.13 -18.32
CA PHE A 35 -4.20 -10.09 -19.33
C PHE A 35 -3.14 -11.06 -19.83
N THR A 36 -1.85 -10.81 -19.58
CA THR A 36 -0.75 -11.54 -20.24
C THR A 36 0.14 -12.33 -19.29
N LEU A 37 0.22 -11.95 -18.02
CA LEU A 37 1.07 -12.61 -17.04
C LEU A 37 0.23 -13.53 -16.16
N SER A 38 0.42 -14.84 -16.34
CA SER A 38 -0.15 -15.85 -15.44
C SER A 38 0.71 -15.98 -14.19
N HIS A 39 0.05 -16.04 -13.03
CA HIS A 39 0.71 -16.23 -11.74
C HIS A 39 0.07 -17.41 -10.97
N PRO A 40 0.77 -17.98 -9.98
CA PRO A 40 0.19 -18.99 -9.10
C PRO A 40 -1.08 -18.46 -8.43
N SER A 41 -2.12 -19.29 -8.45
CA SER A 41 -3.42 -18.97 -7.82
C SER A 41 -3.58 -19.66 -6.47
N TRP A 42 -4.77 -19.58 -5.87
CA TRP A 42 -5.05 -20.25 -4.61
C TRP A 42 -4.99 -21.79 -4.74
N PRO A 43 -4.80 -22.53 -3.63
CA PRO A 43 -4.61 -23.97 -3.67
C PRO A 43 -5.70 -24.70 -4.46
N GLY A 44 -5.28 -25.58 -5.37
CA GLY A 44 -6.19 -26.38 -6.19
C GLY A 44 -6.65 -25.73 -7.50
N GLN A 45 -6.17 -24.53 -7.85
CA GLN A 45 -6.38 -23.93 -9.16
C GLN A 45 -5.07 -23.86 -9.98
N PRO A 46 -5.14 -23.99 -11.32
CA PRO A 46 -3.98 -23.75 -12.18
C PRO A 46 -3.56 -22.27 -12.12
N SER A 47 -2.34 -21.99 -12.57
CA SER A 47 -1.90 -20.61 -12.78
C SER A 47 -2.84 -19.90 -13.75
N MET A 48 -3.23 -18.68 -13.40
CA MET A 48 -4.17 -17.89 -14.19
C MET A 48 -3.74 -16.41 -14.18
N THR A 49 -4.25 -15.64 -15.12
CA THR A 49 -4.06 -14.19 -15.22
C THR A 49 -5.01 -13.46 -14.25
N ASP A 50 -4.71 -12.19 -13.91
CA ASP A 50 -5.60 -11.37 -13.07
C ASP A 50 -7.02 -11.28 -13.66
N PHE A 51 -7.14 -11.24 -15.00
CA PHE A 51 -8.44 -11.23 -15.65
C PHE A 51 -9.20 -12.56 -15.48
N GLU A 52 -8.52 -13.69 -15.59
CA GLU A 52 -9.13 -15.00 -15.34
C GLU A 52 -9.53 -15.15 -13.87
N VAL A 53 -8.71 -14.65 -12.92
CA VAL A 53 -9.09 -14.53 -11.50
C VAL A 53 -10.39 -13.74 -11.39
N HIS A 54 -10.47 -12.58 -12.03
CA HIS A 54 -11.64 -11.70 -11.97
C HIS A 54 -12.91 -12.40 -12.46
N CYS A 55 -12.86 -13.04 -13.63
CA CYS A 55 -14.00 -13.82 -14.15
C CYS A 55 -14.39 -14.95 -13.19
N LYS A 56 -13.41 -15.68 -12.64
CA LYS A 56 -13.67 -16.76 -11.70
C LYS A 56 -14.33 -16.28 -10.41
N VAL A 57 -13.89 -15.14 -9.87
CA VAL A 57 -14.48 -14.52 -8.68
C VAL A 57 -15.89 -14.00 -8.98
N TYR A 58 -16.12 -13.44 -10.17
CA TYR A 58 -17.46 -13.02 -10.60
C TYR A 58 -18.46 -14.17 -10.58
N ASP A 59 -18.06 -15.34 -11.09
CA ASP A 59 -18.91 -16.54 -11.12
C ASP A 59 -19.15 -17.14 -9.72
N LEU A 60 -18.15 -17.09 -8.83
CA LEU A 60 -18.22 -17.70 -7.50
C LEU A 60 -18.90 -16.80 -6.46
N ALA A 61 -18.56 -15.51 -6.44
CA ALA A 61 -18.97 -14.57 -5.40
C ALA A 61 -18.91 -13.12 -5.92
N PRO A 62 -19.88 -12.69 -6.74
CA PRO A 62 -19.85 -11.36 -7.38
C PRO A 62 -19.87 -10.21 -6.37
N GLY A 63 -20.43 -10.43 -5.17
CA GLY A 63 -20.42 -9.45 -4.08
C GLY A 63 -19.01 -9.05 -3.61
N VAL A 64 -18.01 -9.93 -3.76
CA VAL A 64 -16.61 -9.63 -3.41
C VAL A 64 -16.02 -8.57 -4.34
N LEU A 65 -16.46 -8.51 -5.60
CA LEU A 65 -16.02 -7.47 -6.54
C LEU A 65 -16.53 -6.09 -6.13
N GLY A 66 -17.69 -6.01 -5.48
CA GLY A 66 -18.19 -4.78 -4.87
C GLY A 66 -17.28 -4.27 -3.75
N LEU A 67 -16.74 -5.17 -2.93
CA LEU A 67 -15.73 -4.82 -1.93
C LEU A 67 -14.44 -4.32 -2.61
N GLY A 68 -14.05 -4.91 -3.74
CA GLY A 68 -12.91 -4.44 -4.55
C GLY A 68 -13.08 -2.99 -5.03
N LEU A 69 -14.26 -2.63 -5.53
CA LEU A 69 -14.55 -1.24 -5.92
C LEU A 69 -14.49 -0.28 -4.73
N LEU A 70 -15.05 -0.69 -3.59
CA LEU A 70 -15.03 0.10 -2.36
C LEU A 70 -13.62 0.27 -1.79
N LEU A 71 -12.76 -0.75 -1.89
CA LEU A 71 -11.34 -0.65 -1.61
C LEU A 71 -10.63 0.33 -2.55
N GLY A 72 -11.05 0.41 -3.82
CA GLY A 72 -10.56 1.43 -4.76
C GLY A 72 -10.81 2.85 -4.28
N VAL A 73 -12.02 3.14 -3.75
CA VAL A 73 -12.35 4.46 -3.18
C VAL A 73 -11.46 4.79 -1.98
N PHE A 74 -11.28 3.84 -1.05
CA PHE A 74 -10.39 4.03 0.09
C PHE A 74 -8.93 4.20 -0.33
N ALA A 75 -8.47 3.46 -1.34
CA ALA A 75 -7.13 3.59 -1.88
C ALA A 75 -6.92 4.98 -2.50
N SER A 76 -7.91 5.53 -3.22
CA SER A 76 -7.84 6.91 -3.72
C SER A 76 -7.76 7.92 -2.58
N ALA A 77 -8.62 7.83 -1.56
CA ALA A 77 -8.60 8.73 -0.41
C ALA A 77 -7.26 8.67 0.37
N TYR A 78 -6.71 7.46 0.53
CA TYR A 78 -5.39 7.25 1.13
C TYR A 78 -4.28 7.93 0.31
N ASN A 79 -4.28 7.75 -1.02
CA ASN A 79 -3.28 8.37 -1.89
C ASN A 79 -3.39 9.91 -1.89
N VAL A 80 -4.59 10.48 -1.87
CA VAL A 80 -4.78 11.94 -1.74
C VAL A 80 -4.16 12.44 -0.44
N THR A 81 -4.43 11.76 0.67
CA THR A 81 -3.87 12.11 1.99
C THR A 81 -2.35 11.99 1.97
N GLN A 82 -1.82 10.92 1.38
CA GLN A 82 -0.38 10.70 1.26
C GLN A 82 0.29 11.81 0.45
N TYR A 83 -0.26 12.22 -0.69
CA TYR A 83 0.30 13.31 -1.50
C TYR A 83 0.17 14.67 -0.80
N SER A 84 -0.94 14.92 -0.09
CA SER A 84 -1.08 16.11 0.74
C SER A 84 0.01 16.19 1.80
N MET A 85 0.30 15.07 2.49
CA MET A 85 1.40 15.00 3.45
C MET A 85 2.77 15.25 2.79
N VAL A 86 3.01 14.74 1.57
CA VAL A 86 4.27 15.02 0.84
C VAL A 86 4.44 16.51 0.59
N GLN A 87 3.37 17.18 0.16
CA GLN A 87 3.37 18.60 -0.16
C GLN A 87 3.52 19.47 1.10
N SER A 88 2.89 19.09 2.22
CA SER A 88 2.87 19.89 3.45
C SER A 88 4.05 19.63 4.39
N LEU A 89 4.53 18.39 4.51
CA LEU A 89 5.47 17.98 5.57
C LEU A 89 6.85 17.54 5.05
N SER A 90 7.10 17.53 3.73
CA SER A 90 8.29 16.98 3.06
C SER A 90 8.26 15.47 2.82
N ALA A 91 8.88 15.04 1.71
CA ALA A 91 8.94 13.66 1.25
C ALA A 91 9.57 12.69 2.28
N THR A 92 10.52 13.17 3.09
CA THR A 92 11.15 12.35 4.13
C THR A 92 10.14 11.96 5.21
N TYR A 93 9.35 12.93 5.69
CA TYR A 93 8.29 12.69 6.68
C TYR A 93 7.20 11.76 6.17
N THR A 94 6.79 11.88 4.92
CA THR A 94 5.80 10.95 4.35
C THR A 94 6.36 9.53 4.18
N THR A 95 7.63 9.41 3.81
CA THR A 95 8.30 8.10 3.73
C THR A 95 8.37 7.46 5.11
N PHE A 96 8.65 8.25 6.16
CA PHE A 96 8.60 7.79 7.55
C PHE A 96 7.19 7.37 7.99
N ALA A 97 6.17 8.20 7.75
CA ALA A 97 4.78 7.87 8.07
C ALA A 97 4.29 6.61 7.35
N GLY A 98 4.71 6.40 6.10
CA GLY A 98 4.40 5.18 5.35
C GLY A 98 4.98 3.91 5.96
N ASN A 99 6.20 3.97 6.51
CA ASN A 99 6.81 2.81 7.20
C ASN A 99 6.11 2.50 8.54
N PHE A 100 5.69 3.53 9.28
CA PHE A 100 4.89 3.34 10.48
C PHE A 100 3.54 2.70 10.16
N ASN A 101 2.83 3.18 9.14
CA ASN A 101 1.55 2.62 8.71
C ASN A 101 1.66 1.12 8.37
N LYS A 102 2.74 0.72 7.68
CA LYS A 102 3.03 -0.69 7.40
C LYS A 102 3.27 -1.51 8.67
N ALA A 103 4.08 -1.01 9.60
CA ALA A 103 4.37 -1.69 10.84
C ALA A 103 3.12 -1.88 11.71
N THR A 104 2.28 -0.84 11.79
CA THR A 104 0.97 -0.91 12.46
C THR A 104 0.03 -1.91 11.78
N ALA A 105 -0.01 -1.94 10.45
CA ALA A 105 -0.82 -2.90 9.71
C ALA A 105 -0.42 -4.36 10.02
N ILE A 106 0.88 -4.67 10.12
CA ILE A 106 1.37 -6.00 10.53
C ILE A 106 0.86 -6.35 11.94
N VAL A 107 1.00 -5.43 12.90
CA VAL A 107 0.53 -5.67 14.28
C VAL A 107 -0.97 -5.91 14.34
N ILE A 108 -1.77 -5.13 13.60
CA ILE A 108 -3.22 -5.31 13.52
C ILE A 108 -3.57 -6.64 12.83
N SER A 109 -2.90 -6.97 11.73
CA SER A 109 -3.10 -8.23 10.98
C SER A 109 -2.89 -9.45 11.89
N LEU A 110 -1.80 -9.46 12.67
CA LEU A 110 -1.50 -10.49 13.66
C LEU A 110 -2.53 -10.51 14.80
N ALA A 111 -2.95 -9.35 15.30
CA ALA A 111 -3.90 -9.26 16.41
C ALA A 111 -5.32 -9.73 16.02
N VAL A 112 -5.72 -9.49 14.77
CA VAL A 112 -7.01 -9.94 14.21
C VAL A 112 -6.94 -11.42 13.76
N GLY A 113 -5.74 -11.98 13.61
CA GLY A 113 -5.54 -13.37 13.19
C GLY A 113 -5.68 -13.57 11.67
N LEU A 114 -5.43 -12.53 10.88
CA LEU A 114 -5.42 -12.62 9.41
C LEU A 114 -4.14 -13.26 8.87
N GLU A 115 -3.04 -13.13 9.62
CA GLU A 115 -1.74 -13.71 9.31
C GLU A 115 -1.17 -14.42 10.54
N GLU A 116 -0.34 -15.43 10.30
CA GLU A 116 0.41 -16.13 11.35
C GLU A 116 1.89 -15.72 11.31
N LEU A 117 2.51 -15.71 12.49
CA LEU A 117 3.95 -15.48 12.59
C LEU A 117 4.72 -16.61 11.89
N PRO A 118 5.76 -16.30 11.10
CA PRO A 118 6.56 -17.34 10.47
C PRO A 118 7.17 -18.25 11.53
N ALA A 119 7.12 -19.56 11.27
CA ALA A 119 7.53 -20.56 12.24
C ALA A 119 9.02 -20.44 12.63
N GLY A 120 9.30 -20.70 13.91
CA GLY A 120 10.66 -20.71 14.45
C GLY A 120 11.27 -19.31 14.65
N VAL A 121 12.57 -19.20 14.39
CA VAL A 121 13.36 -17.98 14.71
C VAL A 121 12.91 -16.77 13.90
N TRP A 122 12.37 -16.98 12.71
CA TRP A 122 11.95 -15.90 11.80
C TRP A 122 10.80 -15.06 12.35
N GLY A 123 9.87 -15.65 13.13
CA GLY A 123 8.80 -14.89 13.78
C GLY A 123 9.36 -13.88 14.79
N PHE A 124 10.35 -14.28 15.57
CA PHE A 124 11.01 -13.39 16.52
C PHE A 124 11.79 -12.27 15.81
N VAL A 125 12.51 -12.60 14.73
CA VAL A 125 13.22 -11.62 13.91
C VAL A 125 12.25 -10.60 13.30
N MET A 126 11.10 -11.05 12.79
CA MET A 126 10.07 -10.18 12.23
C MET A 126 9.51 -9.21 13.28
N LEU A 127 9.22 -9.71 14.49
CA LEU A 127 8.73 -8.87 15.59
C LEU A 127 9.79 -7.84 16.03
N LEU A 128 11.03 -8.26 16.22
CA LEU A 128 12.11 -7.34 16.58
C LEU A 128 12.37 -6.29 15.51
N ALA A 129 12.34 -6.67 14.23
CA ALA A 129 12.51 -5.73 13.12
C ALA A 129 11.36 -4.71 13.10
N THR A 130 10.12 -5.15 13.31
CA THR A 130 8.94 -4.28 13.34
C THR A 130 9.00 -3.31 14.52
N LEU A 131 9.30 -3.81 15.72
CA LEU A 131 9.46 -2.99 16.93
C LEU A 131 10.64 -2.03 16.82
N GLY A 132 11.78 -2.48 16.26
CA GLY A 132 12.94 -1.63 16.03
C GLY A 132 12.66 -0.49 15.06
N ASN A 133 11.86 -0.73 14.03
CA ASN A 133 11.42 0.29 13.08
C ASN A 133 10.51 1.33 13.77
N ILE A 134 9.53 0.88 14.55
CA ILE A 134 8.65 1.76 15.35
C ILE A 134 9.44 2.55 16.40
N GLY A 135 10.38 1.91 17.09
CA GLY A 135 11.21 2.52 18.12
C GLY A 135 12.14 3.59 17.55
N SER A 136 12.80 3.28 16.43
CA SER A 136 13.66 4.23 15.71
C SER A 136 12.86 5.46 15.24
N PHE A 137 11.63 5.25 14.78
CA PHE A 137 10.71 6.32 14.42
C PHE A 137 10.33 7.20 15.61
N THR A 138 9.95 6.58 16.72
CA THR A 138 9.54 7.30 17.95
C THR A 138 10.68 8.15 18.48
N ALA A 139 11.91 7.59 18.51
CA ALA A 139 13.10 8.31 18.93
C ALA A 139 13.43 9.50 18.00
N TYR A 140 13.37 9.31 16.68
CA TYR A 140 13.62 10.39 15.72
C TYR A 140 12.59 11.54 15.83
N SER A 141 11.31 11.21 15.94
CA SER A 141 10.24 12.22 16.12
C SER A 141 10.40 13.01 17.42
N MET A 142 10.80 12.36 18.52
CA MET A 142 11.11 13.04 19.78
C MET A 142 12.31 13.99 19.67
N LEU A 143 13.33 13.63 18.87
CA LEU A 143 14.50 14.48 18.64
C LEU A 143 14.19 15.67 17.74
N GLN A 144 13.35 15.49 16.71
CA GLN A 144 12.86 16.58 15.85
C GLN A 144 12.01 17.60 16.63
N LEU A 145 11.12 17.14 17.52
CA LEU A 145 10.29 18.02 18.35
C LEU A 145 11.08 18.91 19.32
N LYS A 146 12.34 18.56 19.62
CA LYS A 146 13.24 19.34 20.48
C LYS A 146 14.05 20.40 19.73
N LYS A 147 14.00 20.42 18.40
CA LYS A 147 14.67 21.42 17.56
C LYS A 147 13.68 22.50 17.13
#